data_AF-A0A3A1XSN1-F1
#
_entry.id   AF-A0A3A1XSN1-F1
#
_cell.length_a   1.000
_cell.length_b   1.000
_cell.length_c   1.000
_cell.angle_alpha   90.00
_cell.angle_beta   90.00
_cell.angle_gamma   90.00
#
_symmetry.space_group_name_H-M   'P 1'
#
loop_
_entity.id
_entity.type
_entity.pdbx_description
1 polymer ?
#
loop_
_entity_poly.entity_id
_entity_poly.type
_entity_poly.pdbx_seq_one_letter_code
_entity_poly.pdbx_strand_id
1 'polypeptide(L)'
;MSLFAKHKSMRDKIRQGSHRALAGIVVASTMLTGSAFAAGGAGWTGGNTGGSGTYKSNTFWVTDDNLGSASDNEAVVRAIQSEGVAIGSSATREAAARAQINAALSKARGDCETEYTARGGTGSADCRIWGVGFTATTAGPGITKPEYNNTSSAQATGAQWLSAWNNETQNGTRKYNHGGSEYTVFDDIDSANTLASFAAQGMSTPNTDLIVIVLAKDQPKLWDFTPDKSWVKYSNGKWATVIDAKHTNTTGADTQTILDGDKLGSVVNGSLGENLGDSLDTFTLSDDYTAADYLWDPDMSDVHVYAAPIPEASTTVSSVDDIITKGTDVTSQFTIQQAGTTITATMTSQALAAARSLATPMQYTLLIGGKANYANGKGAAQVRADAGK
;
A
#
# COMPACT_ATOMS: atom_id res chain seq x y z
N MET A 1 3.81 29.87 -38.96
CA MET A 1 5.21 29.64 -39.38
C MET A 1 5.92 28.87 -38.28
N SER A 2 6.55 27.77 -38.65
CA SER A 2 7.22 26.75 -37.82
C SER A 2 8.42 27.29 -37.04
N LEU A 3 8.68 26.77 -35.84
CA LEU A 3 10.00 26.25 -35.43
C LEU A 3 9.97 25.41 -34.13
N PHE A 4 10.16 24.11 -34.37
CA PHE A 4 10.48 22.96 -33.53
C PHE A 4 11.28 23.18 -32.23
N ALA A 5 10.82 22.53 -31.16
CA ALA A 5 11.67 21.81 -30.21
C ALA A 5 11.16 20.37 -30.04
N LYS A 6 12.02 19.41 -30.37
CA LYS A 6 11.75 17.97 -30.43
C LYS A 6 11.55 17.38 -29.03
N HIS A 7 10.40 16.74 -28.78
CA HIS A 7 10.33 15.68 -27.78
C HIS A 7 10.13 14.32 -28.44
N LYS A 8 11.05 13.43 -28.09
CA LYS A 8 11.23 12.07 -28.59
C LYS A 8 10.12 11.19 -28.02
N SER A 9 9.31 10.61 -28.90
CA SER A 9 8.34 9.57 -28.58
C SER A 9 9.02 8.38 -27.90
N MET A 10 8.53 7.97 -26.74
CA MET A 10 8.77 6.64 -26.16
C MET A 10 7.40 5.98 -25.90
N ARG A 11 6.73 5.58 -26.98
CA ARG A 11 5.93 4.36 -26.99
C ARG A 11 6.81 3.24 -27.55
N ASP A 12 6.64 2.05 -26.98
CA ASP A 12 7.22 0.76 -27.38
C ASP A 12 8.65 0.46 -26.90
N LYS A 13 8.75 -0.05 -25.66
CA LYS A 13 9.75 -0.98 -25.07
C LYS A 13 9.49 -0.97 -23.54
N ILE A 14 9.04 -1.99 -22.83
CA ILE A 14 9.17 -3.45 -22.94
C ILE A 14 7.99 -4.05 -22.17
N ARG A 15 7.10 -4.75 -22.87
CA ARG A 15 6.25 -5.81 -22.31
C ARG A 15 6.82 -7.10 -22.86
N GLN A 16 7.80 -7.68 -22.16
CA GLN A 16 8.20 -9.09 -22.30
C GLN A 16 9.31 -9.44 -21.31
N GLY A 17 8.99 -10.36 -20.41
CA GLY A 17 9.84 -11.44 -19.94
C GLY A 17 11.22 -11.10 -19.36
N SER A 18 11.34 -11.23 -18.05
CA SER A 18 12.59 -11.69 -17.45
C SER A 18 12.28 -12.79 -16.45
N HIS A 19 12.42 -14.00 -16.97
CA HIS A 19 12.50 -15.22 -16.20
C HIS A 19 13.57 -15.10 -15.11
N ARG A 20 13.19 -15.60 -13.93
CA ARG A 20 14.02 -16.26 -12.91
C ARG A 20 15.45 -16.59 -13.38
N ALA A 21 16.43 -16.00 -12.70
CA ALA A 21 17.73 -16.61 -12.46
C ALA A 21 18.43 -15.87 -11.30
N LEU A 22 18.36 -16.42 -10.09
CA LEU A 22 19.29 -16.08 -9.01
C LEU A 22 20.24 -17.26 -8.86
N ALA A 23 21.49 -17.06 -9.24
CA ALA A 23 22.59 -18.00 -9.11
C ALA A 23 23.77 -17.29 -8.43
N GLY A 24 24.44 -17.99 -7.51
CA GLY A 24 25.83 -17.71 -7.12
C GLY A 24 26.03 -17.31 -5.65
N ILE A 25 26.55 -18.26 -4.86
CA ILE A 25 26.86 -18.23 -3.42
C ILE A 25 28.26 -17.62 -3.14
N VAL A 26 28.51 -17.19 -1.89
CA VAL A 26 29.71 -17.43 -0.99
C VAL A 26 30.11 -16.14 -0.25
N VAL A 27 30.43 -16.03 1.06
CA VAL A 27 30.41 -16.82 2.33
C VAL A 27 30.66 -15.81 3.48
N ALA A 28 30.04 -15.96 4.66
CA ALA A 28 30.70 -15.92 5.98
C ALA A 28 29.69 -16.10 7.13
N SER A 29 29.96 -17.08 7.99
CA SER A 29 29.17 -17.46 9.16
C SER A 29 29.28 -16.44 10.30
N THR A 30 28.22 -15.67 10.47
CA THR A 30 27.86 -14.84 11.63
C THR A 30 26.34 -14.65 11.50
N MET A 31 25.57 -14.72 12.59
CA MET A 31 24.10 -14.65 12.59
C MET A 31 23.58 -13.73 11.47
N LEU A 32 23.07 -14.32 10.38
CA LEU A 32 22.59 -13.58 9.21
C LEU A 32 21.23 -13.01 9.58
N THR A 33 21.21 -11.91 10.32
CA THR A 33 20.02 -11.07 10.38
C THR A 33 19.82 -10.51 8.98
N GLY A 34 18.75 -10.96 8.31
CA GLY A 34 18.44 -10.65 6.93
C GLY A 34 18.53 -9.16 6.56
N SER A 35 18.72 -8.89 5.27
CA SER A 35 18.60 -7.53 4.71
C SER A 35 17.26 -6.90 5.10
N ALA A 36 17.26 -5.61 5.42
CA ALA A 36 16.04 -4.85 5.67
C ALA A 36 15.18 -4.82 4.39
N PHE A 37 13.86 -4.95 4.53
CA PHE A 37 12.89 -4.82 3.44
C PHE A 37 12.40 -3.37 3.33
N ALA A 38 11.90 -2.98 2.17
CA ALA A 38 11.26 -1.68 1.94
C ALA A 38 9.74 -1.65 2.24
N ALA A 39 9.18 -2.82 2.57
CA ALA A 39 7.80 -3.00 3.01
C ALA A 39 7.75 -3.98 4.17
N GLY A 40 6.78 -3.80 5.08
CA GLY A 40 6.59 -4.69 6.22
C GLY A 40 7.89 -4.98 6.96
N GLY A 41 7.98 -6.15 7.56
CA GLY A 41 9.25 -6.65 8.04
C GLY A 41 9.29 -8.16 8.02
N ALA A 42 10.46 -8.72 7.74
CA ALA A 42 10.67 -10.13 7.90
C ALA A 42 12.00 -10.41 8.59
N GLY A 43 11.98 -11.41 9.46
CA GLY A 43 13.13 -11.85 10.23
C GLY A 43 13.24 -13.36 10.12
N TRP A 44 14.46 -13.85 9.97
CA TRP A 44 14.73 -15.27 9.95
C TRP A 44 15.97 -15.59 10.76
N THR A 45 16.02 -16.84 11.19
CA THR A 45 17.11 -17.38 11.97
C THR A 45 17.67 -18.64 11.34
N GLY A 46 18.94 -18.90 11.66
CA GLY A 46 19.64 -20.09 11.22
C GLY A 46 19.58 -21.19 12.27
N GLY A 47 19.35 -22.42 11.82
CA GLY A 47 19.43 -23.61 12.67
C GLY A 47 20.87 -24.08 12.89
N ASN A 48 21.11 -24.76 14.01
CA ASN A 48 22.41 -25.37 14.29
C ASN A 48 22.59 -26.70 13.53
N THR A 49 23.72 -26.85 12.85
CA THR A 49 24.09 -28.09 12.13
C THR A 49 24.55 -29.16 13.12
N GLY A 50 23.60 -29.89 13.72
CA GLY A 50 23.89 -30.81 14.84
C GLY A 50 23.43 -32.25 14.68
N GLY A 51 22.82 -32.62 13.55
CA GLY A 51 22.23 -33.95 13.37
C GLY A 51 23.13 -34.90 12.59
N SER A 52 23.44 -36.07 13.16
CA SER A 52 23.75 -37.23 12.32
C SER A 52 22.53 -37.53 11.43
N GLY A 53 22.72 -38.15 10.26
CA GLY A 53 21.66 -38.44 9.27
C GLY A 53 20.52 -39.37 9.72
N THR A 54 20.31 -39.51 11.02
CA THR A 54 19.29 -40.34 11.68
C THR A 54 18.00 -39.57 11.98
N TYR A 55 18.05 -38.24 12.04
CA TYR A 55 16.89 -37.39 12.32
C TYR A 55 16.24 -36.92 11.01
N LYS A 56 14.92 -36.71 11.04
CA LYS A 56 14.12 -36.20 9.92
C LYS A 56 13.48 -34.87 10.32
N SER A 57 13.41 -33.94 9.36
CA SER A 57 12.81 -32.63 9.57
C SER A 57 11.83 -32.30 8.43
N ASN A 58 10.74 -31.63 8.78
CA ASN A 58 9.75 -31.11 7.83
C ASN A 58 9.66 -29.57 7.94
N THR A 59 9.28 -28.93 6.85
CA THR A 59 8.95 -27.50 6.77
C THR A 59 7.46 -27.28 6.94
N PHE A 60 7.11 -26.22 7.66
CA PHE A 60 5.75 -25.82 7.95
C PHE A 60 5.60 -24.32 7.66
N TRP A 61 4.39 -23.92 7.33
CA TRP A 61 3.97 -22.52 7.25
C TRP A 61 2.60 -22.39 7.90
N VAL A 62 2.44 -21.32 8.67
CA VAL A 62 1.15 -20.90 9.22
C VAL A 62 0.97 -19.44 8.83
N THR A 63 -0.12 -19.12 8.16
CA THR A 63 -0.43 -17.79 7.66
C THR A 63 -1.84 -17.37 8.02
N ASP A 64 -1.98 -16.12 8.44
CA ASP A 64 -3.25 -15.45 8.69
C ASP A 64 -3.02 -13.94 8.50
N ASP A 65 -4.08 -13.15 8.34
CA ASP A 65 -3.87 -11.69 8.35
C ASP A 65 -3.32 -11.22 9.70
N ASN A 66 -3.72 -11.88 10.79
CA ASN A 66 -3.27 -11.52 12.13
C ASN A 66 -3.14 -12.74 13.05
N LEU A 67 -1.95 -13.33 13.09
CA LEU A 67 -1.58 -14.37 14.07
C LEU A 67 -1.33 -13.81 15.48
N GLY A 68 -1.27 -12.49 15.63
CA GLY A 68 -1.04 -11.78 16.88
C GLY A 68 -0.12 -10.57 16.73
N SER A 69 0.03 -9.81 17.81
CA SER A 69 0.91 -8.64 17.85
C SER A 69 2.38 -9.04 17.65
N ALA A 70 3.14 -8.26 16.88
CA ALA A 70 4.58 -8.45 16.72
C ALA A 70 5.40 -8.17 17.99
N SER A 71 4.76 -7.73 19.07
CA SER A 71 5.36 -7.61 20.40
C SER A 71 5.08 -8.81 21.31
N ASP A 72 4.30 -9.80 20.86
CA ASP A 72 3.99 -11.03 21.59
C ASP A 72 4.75 -12.23 21.00
N ASN A 73 5.87 -12.61 21.61
CA ASN A 73 6.61 -13.81 21.18
C ASN A 73 5.78 -15.10 21.32
N GLU A 74 4.79 -15.13 22.22
CA GLU A 74 3.93 -16.30 22.38
C GLU A 74 2.98 -16.47 21.19
N ALA A 75 2.75 -15.44 20.37
CA ALA A 75 2.00 -15.57 19.13
C ALA A 75 2.70 -16.48 18.13
N VAL A 76 4.04 -16.35 18.01
CA VAL A 76 4.85 -17.27 17.19
C VAL A 76 4.83 -18.68 17.75
N VAL A 77 4.91 -18.83 19.09
CA VAL A 77 4.81 -20.13 19.76
C VAL A 77 3.46 -20.80 19.47
N ARG A 78 2.35 -20.05 19.57
CA ARG A 78 1.00 -20.57 19.27
C ARG A 78 0.88 -20.98 17.80
N ALA A 79 1.44 -20.21 16.87
CA ALA A 79 1.47 -20.57 15.45
C ALA A 79 2.28 -21.86 15.20
N ILE A 80 3.40 -22.06 15.88
CA ILE A 80 4.15 -23.33 15.76
C ILE A 80 3.33 -24.49 16.34
N GLN A 81 2.70 -24.28 17.50
CA GLN A 81 1.91 -25.31 18.19
C GLN A 81 0.62 -25.70 17.45
N SER A 82 0.06 -24.84 16.61
CA SER A 82 -1.14 -25.18 15.81
C SER A 82 -0.88 -26.33 14.83
N GLU A 83 0.38 -26.51 14.42
CA GLU A 83 0.82 -27.65 13.59
C GLU A 83 1.10 -28.93 14.41
N GLY A 84 0.77 -28.93 15.70
CA GLY A 84 1.06 -30.04 16.61
C GLY A 84 2.55 -30.18 16.97
N VAL A 85 3.32 -29.09 16.81
CA VAL A 85 4.76 -29.05 17.05
C VAL A 85 5.06 -28.46 18.43
N ALA A 86 5.87 -29.15 19.22
CA ALA A 86 6.30 -28.68 20.53
C ALA A 86 7.47 -27.68 20.43
N ILE A 87 7.64 -26.81 21.43
CA ILE A 87 8.79 -25.89 21.53
C ILE A 87 9.86 -26.53 22.42
N GLY A 88 10.80 -27.26 21.80
CA GLY A 88 11.88 -27.96 22.48
C GLY A 88 11.43 -29.12 23.39
N SER A 89 12.20 -30.21 23.35
CA SER A 89 11.98 -31.43 24.13
C SER A 89 12.67 -31.41 25.50
N SER A 90 13.43 -30.36 25.79
CA SER A 90 14.08 -30.11 27.08
C SER A 90 14.15 -28.62 27.35
N ALA A 91 14.34 -28.22 28.61
CA ALA A 91 14.47 -26.81 29.00
C ALA A 91 15.57 -26.06 28.20
N THR A 92 16.68 -26.73 27.90
CA THR A 92 17.76 -26.16 27.08
C THR A 92 17.34 -25.94 25.63
N ARG A 93 16.63 -26.90 25.04
CA ARG A 93 16.13 -26.81 23.66
C ARG A 93 15.02 -25.78 23.54
N GLU A 94 14.13 -25.72 24.53
CA GLU A 94 13.08 -24.71 24.61
C GLU A 94 13.69 -23.30 24.71
N ALA A 95 14.67 -23.10 25.59
CA ALA A 95 15.36 -21.81 25.71
C ALA A 95 16.03 -21.40 24.38
N ALA A 96 16.67 -22.34 23.69
CA ALA A 96 17.29 -22.08 22.39
C ALA A 96 16.26 -21.74 21.29
N ALA A 97 15.13 -22.45 21.25
CA ALA A 97 14.04 -22.18 20.32
C ALA A 97 13.41 -20.79 20.57
N ARG A 98 13.15 -20.46 21.84
CA ARG A 98 12.62 -19.15 22.24
C ARG A 98 13.59 -18.02 21.91
N ALA A 99 14.89 -18.22 22.04
CA ALA A 99 15.89 -17.23 21.64
C ALA A 99 15.81 -16.93 20.12
N GLN A 100 15.62 -17.94 19.28
CA GLN A 100 15.45 -17.75 17.82
C GLN A 100 14.14 -17.04 17.50
N ILE A 101 13.03 -17.43 18.15
CA ILE A 101 11.73 -16.75 18.01
C ILE A 101 11.87 -15.26 18.33
N ASN A 102 12.48 -14.94 19.48
CA ASN A 102 12.69 -13.57 19.90
C ASN A 102 13.56 -12.80 18.90
N ALA A 103 14.62 -13.40 18.38
CA ALA A 103 15.50 -12.77 17.42
C ALA A 103 14.81 -12.49 16.07
N ALA A 104 14.13 -13.50 15.51
CA ALA A 104 13.40 -13.38 14.26
C ALA A 104 12.27 -12.35 14.37
N LEU A 105 11.45 -12.43 15.41
CA LEU A 105 10.32 -11.51 15.59
C LEU A 105 10.80 -10.09 15.88
N SER A 106 11.83 -9.90 16.71
CA SER A 106 12.36 -8.56 17.01
C SER A 106 12.93 -7.89 15.75
N LYS A 107 13.60 -8.66 14.88
CA LYS A 107 14.10 -8.16 13.60
C LYS A 107 12.96 -7.81 12.66
N ALA A 108 11.98 -8.70 12.50
CA ALA A 108 10.81 -8.47 11.67
C ALA A 108 10.04 -7.21 12.13
N ARG A 109 9.78 -7.08 13.44
CA ARG A 109 9.14 -5.90 14.02
C ARG A 109 9.94 -4.62 13.77
N GLY A 110 11.24 -4.64 14.01
CA GLY A 110 12.10 -3.47 13.81
C GLY A 110 12.11 -2.97 12.37
N ASP A 111 12.18 -3.89 11.40
CA ASP A 111 12.06 -3.54 9.97
C ASP A 111 10.68 -2.94 9.67
N CYS A 112 9.61 -3.55 10.18
CA CYS A 112 8.23 -3.05 10.02
C CYS A 112 8.02 -1.63 10.55
N GLU A 113 8.50 -1.34 11.76
CA GLU A 113 8.43 -0.01 12.38
C GLU A 113 9.27 1.03 11.60
N THR A 114 10.45 0.62 11.13
CA THR A 114 11.34 1.48 10.33
C THR A 114 10.68 1.86 9.02
N GLU A 115 10.15 0.89 8.29
CA GLU A 115 9.54 1.12 6.98
C GLU A 115 8.21 1.86 7.09
N TYR A 116 7.39 1.57 8.11
CA TYR A 116 6.19 2.35 8.40
C TYR A 116 6.51 3.84 8.56
N THR A 117 7.58 4.16 9.30
CA THR A 117 8.05 5.53 9.47
C THR A 117 8.57 6.11 8.16
N ALA A 118 9.33 5.34 7.38
CA ALA A 118 9.88 5.78 6.10
C ALA A 118 8.79 6.11 5.06
N ARG A 119 7.65 5.42 5.12
CA ARG A 119 6.45 5.70 4.30
C ARG A 119 5.61 6.89 4.81
N GLY A 120 6.03 7.56 5.89
CA GLY A 120 5.32 8.70 6.47
C GLY A 120 4.23 8.33 7.47
N GLY A 121 4.22 7.09 7.95
CA GLY A 121 3.28 6.62 8.97
C GLY A 121 3.38 7.43 10.26
N THR A 122 2.23 7.74 10.87
CA THR A 122 2.17 8.47 12.14
C THR A 122 1.75 7.56 13.29
N GLY A 123 2.28 7.83 14.49
CA GLY A 123 2.00 7.01 15.68
C GLY A 123 2.61 5.61 15.62
N SER A 124 2.02 4.68 16.37
CA SER A 124 2.44 3.27 16.37
C SER A 124 2.13 2.61 15.02
N ALA A 125 3.07 1.78 14.53
CA ALA A 125 2.91 0.95 13.34
C ALA A 125 1.92 -0.22 13.57
N ASP A 126 1.68 -0.57 14.84
CA ASP A 126 0.84 -1.70 15.27
C ASP A 126 1.13 -2.98 14.48
N CYS A 127 2.43 -3.29 14.34
CA CYS A 127 2.89 -4.42 13.56
C CYS A 127 2.27 -5.73 14.06
N ARG A 128 1.73 -6.51 13.12
CA ARG A 128 1.09 -7.82 13.35
C ARG A 128 1.85 -8.92 12.64
N ILE A 129 1.85 -10.11 13.23
CA ILE A 129 2.45 -11.29 12.63
C ILE A 129 1.49 -11.83 11.58
N TRP A 130 1.96 -11.88 10.33
CA TRP A 130 1.19 -12.39 9.21
C TRP A 130 1.53 -13.86 8.92
N GLY A 131 2.81 -14.21 8.97
CA GLY A 131 3.25 -15.56 8.60
C GLY A 131 4.40 -16.06 9.45
N VAL A 132 4.34 -17.35 9.80
CA VAL A 132 5.41 -18.06 10.49
C VAL A 132 5.75 -19.31 9.68
N GLY A 133 6.95 -19.34 9.11
CA GLY A 133 7.52 -20.49 8.44
C GLY A 133 8.60 -21.12 9.31
N PHE A 134 8.62 -22.43 9.50
CA PHE A 134 9.62 -23.06 10.37
C PHE A 134 9.95 -24.50 9.98
N THR A 135 11.09 -25.00 10.46
CA THR A 135 11.52 -26.40 10.34
C THR A 135 11.37 -27.11 11.67
N ALA A 136 10.64 -28.23 11.72
CA ALA A 136 10.53 -29.05 12.92
C ALA A 136 11.20 -30.40 12.72
N THR A 137 11.84 -30.91 13.77
CA THR A 137 12.32 -32.29 13.80
C THR A 137 11.12 -33.20 14.05
N THR A 138 10.83 -34.10 13.11
CA THR A 138 9.64 -34.95 13.11
C THR A 138 9.93 -36.40 13.47
N ALA A 139 11.18 -36.85 13.32
CA ALA A 139 11.60 -38.19 13.72
C ALA A 139 13.08 -38.23 14.08
N GLY A 140 13.44 -39.20 14.93
CA GLY A 140 14.82 -39.48 15.33
C GLY A 140 14.88 -40.10 16.74
N PRO A 141 16.07 -40.50 17.22
CA PRO A 141 16.23 -41.02 18.56
C PRO A 141 15.69 -40.04 19.62
N GLY A 142 14.74 -40.50 20.44
CA GLY A 142 14.12 -39.68 21.50
C GLY A 142 13.03 -38.70 21.05
N ILE A 143 12.72 -38.64 19.75
CA ILE A 143 11.64 -37.80 19.21
C ILE A 143 10.32 -38.59 19.24
N THR A 144 9.47 -38.28 20.21
CA THR A 144 8.13 -38.89 20.36
C THR A 144 7.01 -38.02 19.80
N LYS A 145 7.29 -36.73 19.57
CA LYS A 145 6.41 -35.74 18.92
C LYS A 145 7.26 -34.77 18.09
N PRO A 146 6.71 -34.18 17.02
CA PRO A 146 7.38 -33.11 16.30
C PRO A 146 7.78 -31.97 17.24
N GLU A 147 9.00 -31.45 17.07
CA GLU A 147 9.48 -30.32 17.87
C GLU A 147 10.27 -29.31 17.05
N TYR A 148 10.05 -28.03 17.33
CA TYR A 148 10.91 -26.93 16.94
C TYR A 148 11.96 -26.73 18.03
N ASN A 149 13.23 -27.01 17.72
CA ASN A 149 14.29 -27.13 18.71
C ASN A 149 15.63 -26.51 18.27
N ASN A 150 15.64 -25.69 17.20
CA ASN A 150 16.84 -25.05 16.63
C ASN A 150 17.95 -26.07 16.25
N THR A 151 17.62 -27.35 16.13
CA THR A 151 18.55 -28.40 15.71
C THR A 151 17.95 -29.17 14.55
N SER A 152 17.75 -28.49 13.41
CA SER A 152 17.34 -29.17 12.20
C SER A 152 18.51 -30.00 11.68
N SER A 153 18.36 -31.31 11.82
CA SER A 153 19.37 -32.32 11.47
C SER A 153 19.71 -32.42 9.97
N ALA A 154 18.82 -31.90 9.13
CA ALA A 154 19.02 -31.70 7.71
C ALA A 154 18.39 -30.35 7.38
N GLN A 155 19.22 -29.45 6.84
CA GLN A 155 18.74 -28.14 6.41
C GLN A 155 17.66 -28.32 5.34
N ALA A 156 16.52 -27.67 5.54
CA ALA A 156 15.44 -27.74 4.57
C ALA A 156 15.91 -27.12 3.24
N THR A 157 15.74 -27.87 2.16
CA THR A 157 16.02 -27.38 0.82
C THR A 157 15.00 -26.32 0.42
N GLY A 158 15.38 -25.44 -0.51
CA GLY A 158 14.44 -24.45 -1.07
C GLY A 158 13.17 -25.10 -1.67
N ALA A 159 13.27 -26.34 -2.18
CA ALA A 159 12.12 -27.09 -2.69
C ALA A 159 11.15 -27.52 -1.57
N GLN A 160 11.66 -27.95 -0.40
CA GLN A 160 10.83 -28.30 0.76
C GLN A 160 10.12 -27.06 1.32
N TRP A 161 10.84 -25.95 1.42
CA TRP A 161 10.29 -24.66 1.80
C TRP A 161 9.19 -24.19 0.86
N LEU A 162 9.44 -24.22 -0.46
CA LEU A 162 8.47 -23.82 -1.48
C LEU A 162 7.25 -24.75 -1.49
N SER A 163 7.42 -26.06 -1.29
CA SER A 163 6.31 -26.99 -1.20
C SER A 163 5.40 -26.71 -0.01
N ALA A 164 5.98 -26.39 1.16
CA ALA A 164 5.20 -26.05 2.35
C ALA A 164 4.46 -24.71 2.16
N TRP A 165 5.14 -23.70 1.60
CA TRP A 165 4.54 -22.40 1.27
C TRP A 165 3.37 -22.54 0.31
N ASN A 166 3.54 -23.29 -0.78
CA ASN A 166 2.50 -23.50 -1.77
C ASN A 166 1.31 -24.28 -1.20
N ASN A 167 1.52 -25.18 -0.25
CA ASN A 167 0.42 -25.87 0.42
C ASN A 167 -0.39 -24.88 1.28
N GLU A 168 0.28 -24.15 2.16
CA GLU A 168 -0.36 -23.24 3.11
C GLU A 168 -1.12 -22.09 2.41
N THR A 169 -0.51 -21.52 1.36
CA THR A 169 -1.10 -20.43 0.57
C THR A 169 -2.03 -20.91 -0.54
N GLN A 170 -2.23 -22.23 -0.68
CA GLN A 170 -3.01 -22.86 -1.75
C GLN A 170 -2.52 -22.44 -3.15
N ASN A 171 -1.21 -22.48 -3.38
CA ASN A 171 -0.54 -21.94 -4.58
C ASN A 171 -0.89 -20.47 -4.85
N GLY A 172 -1.05 -19.71 -3.77
CA GLY A 172 -1.41 -18.29 -3.78
C GLY A 172 -2.87 -17.96 -4.07
N THR A 173 -3.77 -18.95 -4.11
CA THR A 173 -5.21 -18.69 -4.24
C THR A 173 -5.91 -18.42 -2.92
N ARG A 174 -5.25 -18.68 -1.78
CA ARG A 174 -5.81 -18.38 -0.46
C ARG A 174 -6.04 -16.88 -0.31
N LYS A 175 -7.23 -16.53 0.18
CA LYS A 175 -7.65 -15.16 0.48
C LYS A 175 -7.40 -14.85 1.94
N TYR A 176 -6.84 -13.67 2.19
CA TYR A 176 -6.66 -13.05 3.50
C TYR A 176 -7.50 -11.79 3.53
N ASN A 177 -7.92 -11.36 4.71
CA ASN A 177 -8.73 -10.15 4.86
C ASN A 177 -8.00 -9.16 5.76
N HIS A 178 -7.71 -7.96 5.22
CA HIS A 178 -7.18 -6.85 6.00
C HIS A 178 -8.14 -5.69 5.88
N GLY A 179 -8.62 -5.17 7.01
CA GLY A 179 -9.46 -3.98 6.96
C GLY A 179 -10.84 -4.15 6.28
N GLY A 180 -11.22 -5.39 5.95
CA GLY A 180 -12.40 -5.73 5.17
C GLY A 180 -12.09 -6.14 3.73
N SER A 181 -10.95 -5.75 3.15
CA SER A 181 -10.57 -6.12 1.78
C SER A 181 -9.87 -7.46 1.72
N GLU A 182 -10.21 -8.22 0.68
CA GLU A 182 -9.50 -9.45 0.37
C GLU A 182 -8.20 -9.16 -0.38
N TYR A 183 -7.16 -9.92 -0.04
CA TYR A 183 -5.90 -9.94 -0.77
C TYR A 183 -5.30 -11.35 -0.77
N THR A 184 -4.26 -11.54 -1.55
CA THR A 184 -3.49 -12.75 -1.75
C THR A 184 -2.01 -12.47 -1.51
N VAL A 185 -1.22 -13.53 -1.44
CA VAL A 185 0.24 -13.40 -1.26
C VAL A 185 0.97 -12.75 -2.44
N PHE A 186 0.28 -12.52 -3.56
CA PHE A 186 0.81 -11.87 -4.75
C PHE A 186 0.34 -10.44 -4.92
N ASP A 187 -0.59 -9.96 -4.08
CA ASP A 187 -0.97 -8.56 -4.08
C ASP A 187 0.18 -7.73 -3.51
N ASP A 188 0.31 -6.53 -4.07
CA ASP A 188 1.36 -5.59 -3.74
C ASP A 188 1.18 -5.10 -2.30
N ILE A 189 2.20 -5.33 -1.46
CA ILE A 189 2.26 -4.78 -0.10
C ILE A 189 2.90 -3.39 -0.09
N ASP A 190 3.65 -3.06 -1.14
CA ASP A 190 4.14 -1.74 -1.55
C ASP A 190 4.40 -1.74 -3.08
N SER A 191 5.04 -0.69 -3.59
CA SER A 191 5.36 -0.54 -5.02
C SER A 191 6.32 -1.59 -5.62
N ALA A 192 6.91 -2.49 -4.84
CA ALA A 192 7.97 -3.40 -5.31
C ALA A 192 7.94 -4.82 -4.71
N ASN A 193 7.13 -5.07 -3.68
CA ASN A 193 7.17 -6.27 -2.86
C ASN A 193 5.78 -6.90 -2.73
N THR A 194 5.78 -8.20 -2.48
CA THR A 194 4.61 -9.03 -2.17
C THR A 194 4.93 -9.89 -0.96
N LEU A 195 3.92 -10.48 -0.33
CA LEU A 195 4.17 -11.45 0.75
C LEU A 195 4.97 -12.68 0.26
N ALA A 196 4.73 -13.08 -0.99
CA ALA A 196 5.52 -14.12 -1.65
C ALA A 196 7.00 -13.74 -1.81
N SER A 197 7.34 -12.47 -2.06
CA SER A 197 8.75 -12.05 -2.16
C SER A 197 9.45 -12.12 -0.80
N PHE A 198 8.76 -11.80 0.30
CA PHE A 198 9.32 -11.91 1.66
C PHE A 198 9.58 -13.35 2.06
N ALA A 199 8.60 -14.22 1.80
CA ALA A 199 8.78 -15.65 2.02
C ALA A 199 9.91 -16.21 1.15
N ALA A 200 9.98 -15.85 -0.13
CA ALA A 200 11.05 -16.27 -1.05
C ALA A 200 12.45 -15.90 -0.53
N GLN A 201 12.63 -14.71 0.02
CA GLN A 201 13.91 -14.27 0.55
C GLN A 201 14.35 -15.12 1.77
N GLY A 202 13.46 -15.32 2.74
CA GLY A 202 13.74 -16.18 3.90
C GLY A 202 14.04 -17.63 3.49
N MET A 203 13.24 -18.19 2.58
CA MET A 203 13.39 -19.56 2.06
C MET A 203 14.69 -19.76 1.23
N SER A 204 15.21 -18.70 0.62
CA SER A 204 16.44 -18.74 -0.17
C SER A 204 17.71 -18.55 0.67
N THR A 205 17.56 -18.13 1.92
CA THR A 205 18.70 -17.91 2.82
C THR A 205 19.26 -19.25 3.31
N PRO A 206 20.58 -19.48 3.26
CA PRO A 206 21.17 -20.71 3.76
C PRO A 206 20.88 -20.92 5.24
N ASN A 207 20.64 -22.17 5.63
CA ASN A 207 20.47 -22.62 7.02
C ASN A 207 19.19 -22.09 7.71
N THR A 208 18.26 -21.46 6.99
CA THR A 208 17.01 -20.94 7.58
C THR A 208 16.21 -22.04 8.30
N ASP A 209 15.87 -21.80 9.57
CA ASP A 209 15.03 -22.69 10.40
C ASP A 209 13.69 -22.09 10.79
N LEU A 210 13.59 -20.75 10.81
CA LEU A 210 12.41 -19.98 11.18
C LEU A 210 12.41 -18.70 10.34
N ILE A 211 11.23 -18.34 9.86
CA ILE A 211 10.90 -17.13 9.11
C ILE A 211 9.66 -16.55 9.78
N VAL A 212 9.73 -15.28 10.13
CA VAL A 212 8.60 -14.52 10.67
C VAL A 212 8.38 -13.33 9.74
N ILE A 213 7.17 -13.20 9.22
CA ILE A 213 6.73 -12.07 8.39
C ILE A 213 5.74 -11.27 9.22
N VAL A 214 5.97 -9.96 9.30
CA VAL A 214 5.08 -9.01 9.96
C VAL A 214 4.66 -7.92 9.00
N LEU A 215 3.45 -7.39 9.20
CA LEU A 215 2.89 -6.29 8.45
C LEU A 215 2.52 -5.15 9.39
N ALA A 216 2.73 -3.91 8.95
CA ALA A 216 2.20 -2.74 9.64
C ALA A 216 0.69 -2.61 9.38
N LYS A 217 0.00 -1.84 10.22
CA LYS A 217 -1.46 -1.63 10.12
C LYS A 217 -1.94 -1.06 8.79
N ASP A 218 -1.08 -0.34 8.08
CA ASP A 218 -1.34 0.24 6.75
C ASP A 218 -1.14 -0.75 5.60
N GLN A 219 -0.73 -1.99 5.89
CA GLN A 219 -0.38 -3.00 4.89
C GLN A 219 -1.29 -4.24 4.96
N PRO A 220 -1.62 -4.85 3.80
CA PRO A 220 -1.24 -4.47 2.44
C PRO A 220 -1.84 -3.12 1.99
N LYS A 221 -1.22 -2.45 1.01
CA LYS A 221 -1.78 -1.21 0.44
C LYS A 221 -2.94 -1.60 -0.47
N LEU A 222 -4.16 -1.49 0.04
CA LEU A 222 -5.37 -1.96 -0.65
C LEU A 222 -5.84 -1.01 -1.76
N TRP A 223 -5.24 0.17 -1.90
CA TRP A 223 -5.69 1.19 -2.85
C TRP A 223 -4.59 2.17 -3.26
N ASP A 224 -4.48 2.41 -4.57
CA ASP A 224 -3.54 3.35 -5.18
C ASP A 224 -4.18 4.11 -6.34
N PHE A 225 -4.58 5.35 -6.10
CA PHE A 225 -5.27 6.19 -7.08
C PHE A 225 -4.44 7.40 -7.47
N THR A 226 -4.51 7.76 -8.74
CA THR A 226 -3.90 8.98 -9.26
C THR A 226 -4.96 10.08 -9.44
N PRO A 227 -4.93 11.15 -8.63
CA PRO A 227 -5.88 12.25 -8.75
C PRO A 227 -5.62 13.11 -9.98
N ASP A 228 -6.70 13.63 -10.56
CA ASP A 228 -6.67 14.58 -11.67
C ASP A 228 -7.43 15.87 -11.35
N LYS A 229 -7.17 16.89 -12.16
CA LYS A 229 -7.77 18.22 -12.06
C LYS A 229 -8.16 18.71 -13.44
N SER A 230 -9.27 19.45 -13.51
CA SER A 230 -9.68 20.21 -14.69
C SER A 230 -10.22 21.57 -14.31
N TRP A 231 -10.06 22.57 -15.19
CA TRP A 231 -10.83 23.80 -15.09
C TRP A 231 -12.20 23.64 -15.76
N VAL A 232 -13.25 24.21 -15.16
CA VAL A 232 -14.65 24.04 -15.60
C VAL A 232 -15.36 25.38 -15.70
N LYS A 233 -16.34 25.47 -16.60
CA LYS A 233 -17.18 26.67 -16.76
C LYS A 233 -18.55 26.46 -16.13
N TYR A 234 -19.13 27.55 -15.66
CA TYR A 234 -20.54 27.61 -15.31
C TYR A 234 -21.36 27.98 -16.56
N SER A 235 -22.32 27.15 -16.93
CA SER A 235 -23.21 27.40 -18.07
C SER A 235 -24.60 26.82 -17.80
N ASN A 236 -25.65 27.50 -18.29
CA ASN A 236 -27.04 27.05 -18.14
C ASN A 236 -27.44 26.73 -16.68
N GLY A 237 -26.93 27.50 -15.72
CA GLY A 237 -27.26 27.32 -14.30
C GLY A 237 -26.48 26.22 -13.58
N LYS A 238 -25.49 25.58 -14.23
CA LYS A 238 -24.68 24.53 -13.61
C LYS A 238 -23.20 24.55 -14.02
N TRP A 239 -22.34 23.97 -13.19
CA TRP A 239 -20.95 23.71 -13.51
C TRP A 239 -20.83 22.50 -14.45
N ALA A 240 -20.10 22.65 -15.56
CA ALA A 240 -19.85 21.57 -16.51
C ALA A 240 -18.64 20.73 -16.08
N THR A 241 -18.82 19.85 -15.09
CA THR A 241 -17.72 19.06 -14.54
C THR A 241 -17.25 17.95 -15.48
N VAL A 242 -15.93 17.83 -15.59
CA VAL A 242 -15.25 16.88 -16.46
C VAL A 242 -14.07 16.26 -15.70
N ILE A 243 -13.50 15.21 -16.30
CA ILE A 243 -12.32 14.52 -15.79
C ILE A 243 -11.17 14.62 -16.79
N ASP A 244 -9.93 14.57 -16.30
CA ASP A 244 -8.72 14.48 -17.11
C ASP A 244 -7.82 13.33 -16.62
N ALA A 245 -8.36 12.11 -16.62
CA ALA A 245 -7.65 10.90 -16.19
C ALA A 245 -6.31 10.62 -16.93
N LYS A 246 -6.01 11.37 -18.00
CA LYS A 246 -4.76 11.27 -18.77
C LYS A 246 -3.84 12.49 -18.59
N HIS A 247 -4.24 13.46 -17.76
CA HIS A 247 -3.50 14.69 -17.48
C HIS A 247 -3.07 15.43 -18.75
N THR A 248 -4.00 15.54 -19.71
CA THR A 248 -3.76 16.16 -21.00
C THR A 248 -3.71 17.69 -20.93
N ASN A 249 -4.33 18.31 -19.93
CA ASN A 249 -4.57 19.75 -19.84
C ASN A 249 -5.33 20.30 -21.07
N THR A 250 -6.31 19.52 -21.56
CA THR A 250 -7.12 19.90 -22.74
C THR A 250 -8.61 19.72 -22.50
N THR A 251 -9.04 19.70 -21.24
CA THR A 251 -10.40 19.36 -20.84
C THR A 251 -11.15 20.59 -20.34
N GLY A 252 -12.49 20.55 -20.37
CA GLY A 252 -13.31 21.61 -19.80
C GLY A 252 -12.96 23.00 -20.33
N ALA A 253 -12.43 23.85 -19.46
CA ALA A 253 -12.06 25.23 -19.75
C ALA A 253 -10.58 25.41 -20.14
N ASP A 254 -9.74 24.37 -20.07
CA ASP A 254 -8.27 24.47 -20.20
C ASP A 254 -7.81 25.13 -21.51
N THR A 255 -8.56 24.92 -22.61
CA THR A 255 -8.22 25.47 -23.93
C THR A 255 -9.08 26.66 -24.34
N GLN A 256 -9.94 27.14 -23.44
CA GLN A 256 -10.94 28.14 -23.78
C GLN A 256 -10.45 29.55 -23.49
N THR A 257 -10.97 30.51 -24.25
CA THR A 257 -10.87 31.92 -23.87
C THR A 257 -11.84 32.21 -22.74
N ILE A 258 -11.36 32.92 -21.72
CA ILE A 258 -12.09 33.33 -20.52
C ILE A 258 -12.09 34.87 -20.47
N LEU A 259 -13.26 35.46 -20.25
CA LEU A 259 -13.41 36.90 -20.07
C LEU A 259 -13.38 37.26 -18.58
N ASP A 260 -13.01 38.52 -18.29
CA ASP A 260 -13.06 39.05 -16.93
C ASP A 260 -14.50 38.92 -16.38
N GLY A 261 -14.63 38.40 -15.16
CA GLY A 261 -15.91 38.14 -14.51
C GLY A 261 -16.60 36.82 -14.91
N ASP A 262 -16.09 36.07 -15.89
CA ASP A 262 -16.64 34.76 -16.22
C ASP A 262 -16.54 33.82 -15.01
N LYS A 263 -17.61 33.06 -14.77
CA LYS A 263 -17.61 32.00 -13.77
C LYS A 263 -16.77 30.82 -14.25
N LEU A 264 -15.66 30.62 -13.55
CA LEU A 264 -14.68 29.57 -13.77
C LEU A 264 -14.48 28.82 -12.45
N GLY A 265 -14.32 27.51 -12.51
CA GLY A 265 -14.14 26.68 -11.32
C GLY A 265 -13.05 25.65 -11.53
N SER A 266 -12.50 25.16 -10.43
CA SER A 266 -11.54 24.06 -10.39
C SER A 266 -12.28 22.80 -9.94
N VAL A 267 -12.04 21.67 -10.60
CA VAL A 267 -12.48 20.35 -10.11
C VAL A 267 -11.29 19.46 -9.85
N VAL A 268 -11.23 18.87 -8.67
CA VAL A 268 -10.20 17.90 -8.27
C VAL A 268 -10.88 16.57 -7.97
N ASN A 269 -10.45 15.52 -8.67
CA ASN A 269 -11.07 14.19 -8.62
C ASN A 269 -10.21 13.22 -7.78
N GLY A 270 -10.87 12.53 -6.87
CA GLY A 270 -10.39 11.46 -5.99
C GLY A 270 -11.20 10.19 -6.18
N SER A 271 -10.66 9.01 -5.88
CA SER A 271 -11.50 7.83 -5.65
C SER A 271 -11.21 7.19 -4.30
N LEU A 272 -11.97 6.19 -3.91
CA LEU A 272 -11.67 5.27 -2.83
C LEU A 272 -12.09 3.88 -3.28
N GLY A 273 -11.23 2.89 -3.04
CA GLY A 273 -11.53 1.48 -3.23
C GLY A 273 -12.53 0.96 -2.20
N GLU A 274 -12.92 -0.30 -2.37
CA GLU A 274 -13.73 -1.00 -1.38
C GLU A 274 -12.89 -1.47 -0.19
N ASN A 275 -13.55 -1.62 0.95
CA ASN A 275 -13.08 -2.26 2.18
C ASN A 275 -11.63 -1.94 2.65
N LEU A 276 -11.22 -0.68 2.48
CA LEU A 276 -9.87 -0.20 2.79
C LEU A 276 -9.45 -0.37 4.27
N GLY A 277 -10.41 -0.44 5.18
CA GLY A 277 -10.16 -0.57 6.61
C GLY A 277 -9.15 0.43 7.15
N ASP A 278 -8.24 -0.06 7.99
CA ASP A 278 -7.25 0.78 8.65
C ASP A 278 -6.15 1.30 7.70
N SER A 279 -6.11 0.85 6.45
CA SER A 279 -5.23 1.45 5.44
C SER A 279 -5.69 2.85 5.03
N LEU A 280 -6.97 3.21 5.27
CA LEU A 280 -7.51 4.55 5.03
C LEU A 280 -7.43 5.41 6.31
N ASP A 281 -6.30 6.07 6.49
CA ASP A 281 -6.04 6.97 7.63
C ASP A 281 -6.55 8.41 7.40
N THR A 282 -6.48 8.89 6.17
CA THR A 282 -6.99 10.21 5.79
C THR A 282 -7.44 10.21 4.33
N PHE A 283 -8.38 11.09 4.01
CA PHE A 283 -8.77 11.37 2.63
C PHE A 283 -8.95 12.87 2.45
N THR A 284 -8.15 13.45 1.56
CA THR A 284 -8.13 14.88 1.27
C THR A 284 -8.19 15.13 -0.22
N LEU A 285 -8.97 16.14 -0.61
CA LEU A 285 -8.92 16.74 -1.93
C LEU A 285 -8.46 18.18 -1.76
N SER A 286 -7.48 18.60 -2.55
CA SER A 286 -6.88 19.92 -2.40
C SER A 286 -6.53 20.50 -3.76
N ASP A 287 -6.71 21.81 -3.89
CA ASP A 287 -6.18 22.59 -4.99
C ASP A 287 -5.34 23.73 -4.45
N ASP A 288 -4.10 23.82 -4.93
CA ASP A 288 -3.25 24.99 -4.79
C ASP A 288 -3.30 25.77 -6.10
N TYR A 289 -4.08 26.85 -6.10
CA TYR A 289 -4.29 27.69 -7.27
C TYR A 289 -3.33 28.88 -7.31
N THR A 290 -2.20 28.86 -6.58
CA THR A 290 -1.21 29.95 -6.56
C THR A 290 -0.82 30.41 -7.97
N ALA A 291 -0.65 29.47 -8.91
CA ALA A 291 -0.31 29.78 -10.30
C ALA A 291 -1.44 30.46 -11.10
N ALA A 292 -2.67 30.44 -10.59
CA ALA A 292 -3.85 31.06 -11.19
C ALA A 292 -4.41 32.24 -10.36
N ASP A 293 -3.82 32.56 -9.20
CA ASP A 293 -4.30 33.59 -8.27
C ASP A 293 -4.41 34.98 -8.92
N TYR A 294 -3.54 35.30 -9.88
CA TYR A 294 -3.61 36.55 -10.64
C TYR A 294 -4.74 36.58 -11.69
N LEU A 295 -5.36 35.43 -11.98
CA LEU A 295 -6.39 35.23 -13.00
C LEU A 295 -7.77 34.99 -12.41
N TRP A 296 -7.84 34.32 -11.26
CA TRP A 296 -9.04 33.69 -10.76
C TRP A 296 -9.09 33.75 -9.24
N ASP A 297 -10.25 34.16 -8.74
CA ASP A 297 -10.56 34.15 -7.31
C ASP A 297 -11.62 33.08 -7.01
N PRO A 298 -11.44 32.23 -5.98
CA PRO A 298 -12.47 31.31 -5.55
C PRO A 298 -13.62 32.04 -4.85
N ASP A 299 -14.80 31.44 -4.92
CA ASP A 299 -15.97 31.79 -4.11
C ASP A 299 -16.22 30.67 -3.11
N MET A 300 -15.86 30.88 -1.84
CA MET A 300 -16.02 29.88 -0.78
C MET A 300 -17.47 29.47 -0.53
N SER A 301 -18.45 30.24 -1.02
CA SER A 301 -19.87 29.86 -0.94
C SER A 301 -20.31 28.88 -2.05
N ASP A 302 -19.45 28.64 -3.04
CA ASP A 302 -19.67 27.74 -4.19
C ASP A 302 -18.61 26.61 -4.20
N VAL A 303 -18.18 26.17 -3.01
CA VAL A 303 -17.26 25.04 -2.82
C VAL A 303 -18.04 23.85 -2.30
N HIS A 304 -17.99 22.74 -3.05
CA HIS A 304 -18.78 21.55 -2.81
C HIS A 304 -17.95 20.29 -3.01
N VAL A 305 -18.32 19.20 -2.35
CA VAL A 305 -17.78 17.87 -2.63
C VAL A 305 -18.93 16.97 -3.09
N TYR A 306 -18.78 16.36 -4.26
CA TYR A 306 -19.73 15.40 -4.81
C TYR A 306 -19.15 14.00 -4.77
N ALA A 307 -20.00 12.99 -4.62
CA ALA A 307 -19.59 11.59 -4.68
C ALA A 307 -20.51 10.74 -5.55
N ALA A 308 -19.93 9.76 -6.24
CA ALA A 308 -20.65 8.79 -7.07
C ALA A 308 -19.97 7.42 -7.03
N PRO A 309 -20.73 6.31 -7.12
CA PRO A 309 -20.15 4.98 -7.21
C PRO A 309 -19.40 4.80 -8.54
N ILE A 310 -18.33 4.02 -8.52
CA ILE A 310 -17.52 3.68 -9.70
C ILE A 310 -17.32 2.17 -9.83
N PRO A 311 -17.08 1.66 -11.05
CA PRO A 311 -16.67 0.28 -11.23
C PRO A 311 -15.33 0.01 -10.56
N GLU A 312 -15.14 -1.21 -10.04
CA GLU A 312 -13.87 -1.66 -9.43
C GLU A 312 -12.65 -1.44 -10.36
N ALA A 313 -12.84 -1.67 -11.67
CA ALA A 313 -11.82 -1.44 -12.69
C ALA A 313 -11.38 0.04 -12.85
N SER A 314 -12.05 0.97 -12.17
CA SER A 314 -11.77 2.42 -12.20
C SER A 314 -11.33 2.96 -10.83
N THR A 315 -10.93 2.10 -9.89
CA THR A 315 -10.44 2.51 -8.56
C THR A 315 -9.11 3.26 -8.58
N THR A 316 -8.40 3.27 -9.71
CA THR A 316 -7.07 3.87 -9.85
C THR A 316 -7.06 5.17 -10.67
N VAL A 317 -8.15 5.48 -11.37
CA VAL A 317 -8.32 6.66 -12.23
C VAL A 317 -9.75 7.17 -12.21
N SER A 318 -9.97 8.48 -12.35
CA SER A 318 -11.33 9.03 -12.41
C SER A 318 -12.12 8.49 -13.60
N SER A 319 -13.43 8.33 -13.42
CA SER A 319 -14.32 7.72 -14.42
C SER A 319 -15.72 8.34 -14.50
N VAL A 320 -16.10 9.18 -13.53
CA VAL A 320 -17.40 9.88 -13.52
C VAL A 320 -17.23 11.31 -14.00
N ASP A 321 -17.67 11.57 -15.23
CA ASP A 321 -17.91 12.92 -15.75
C ASP A 321 -19.28 13.45 -15.30
N ASP A 322 -19.46 14.79 -15.32
CA ASP A 322 -20.68 15.47 -14.88
C ASP A 322 -21.19 14.96 -13.51
N ILE A 323 -20.26 14.78 -12.56
CA ILE A 323 -20.55 14.21 -11.23
C ILE A 323 -21.54 15.04 -10.43
N ILE A 324 -21.66 16.35 -10.71
CA ILE A 324 -22.68 17.20 -10.09
C ILE A 324 -24.09 16.72 -10.44
N THR A 325 -24.28 16.18 -11.64
CA THR A 325 -25.57 15.66 -12.11
C THR A 325 -25.76 14.19 -11.73
N LYS A 326 -24.69 13.38 -11.79
CA LYS A 326 -24.75 11.92 -11.61
C LYS A 326 -24.53 11.47 -10.16
N GLY A 327 -23.87 12.30 -9.38
CA GLY A 327 -23.50 12.03 -8.00
C GLY A 327 -24.43 12.68 -6.99
N THR A 328 -24.00 12.62 -5.74
CA THR A 328 -24.66 13.24 -4.58
C THR A 328 -23.76 14.31 -4.00
N ASP A 329 -24.32 15.45 -3.61
CA ASP A 329 -23.59 16.43 -2.80
C ASP A 329 -23.36 15.86 -1.39
N VAL A 330 -22.10 15.64 -1.05
CA VAL A 330 -21.63 15.11 0.23
C VAL A 330 -20.77 16.12 0.99
N THR A 331 -20.91 17.41 0.69
CA THR A 331 -20.09 18.49 1.28
C THR A 331 -20.06 18.43 2.82
N SER A 332 -21.16 18.04 3.46
CA SER A 332 -21.25 17.89 4.92
C SER A 332 -20.35 16.78 5.51
N GLN A 333 -19.85 15.87 4.69
CA GLN A 333 -18.91 14.82 5.10
C GLN A 333 -17.47 15.33 5.17
N PHE A 334 -17.21 16.58 4.76
CA PHE A 334 -15.89 17.18 4.65
C PHE A 334 -15.79 18.46 5.47
N THR A 335 -14.63 18.67 6.08
CA THR A 335 -14.21 19.98 6.60
C THR A 335 -13.44 20.70 5.50
N ILE A 336 -13.95 21.84 5.04
CA ILE A 336 -13.34 22.65 3.97
C ILE A 336 -12.65 23.87 4.59
N GLN A 337 -11.39 24.08 4.25
CA GLN A 337 -10.58 25.21 4.74
C GLN A 337 -9.81 25.85 3.59
N GLN A 338 -9.70 27.18 3.64
CA GLN A 338 -8.83 27.95 2.76
C GLN A 338 -7.64 28.49 3.56
N ALA A 339 -6.43 28.22 3.09
CA ALA A 339 -5.18 28.74 3.63
C ALA A 339 -4.40 29.41 2.49
N GLY A 340 -4.49 30.75 2.41
CA GLY A 340 -3.95 31.49 1.28
C GLY A 340 -4.61 31.05 -0.04
N THR A 341 -3.80 30.57 -0.97
CA THR A 341 -4.16 30.08 -2.31
C THR A 341 -4.42 28.57 -2.36
N THR A 342 -4.54 27.93 -1.19
CA THR A 342 -4.86 26.50 -1.10
C THR A 342 -6.23 26.30 -0.47
N ILE A 343 -7.10 25.55 -1.14
CA ILE A 343 -8.36 25.08 -0.58
C ILE A 343 -8.27 23.56 -0.42
N THR A 344 -8.55 23.10 0.79
CA THR A 344 -8.48 21.67 1.15
C THR A 344 -9.80 21.22 1.75
N ALA A 345 -10.36 20.16 1.19
CA ALA A 345 -11.48 19.41 1.73
C ALA A 345 -10.96 18.12 2.38
N THR A 346 -11.06 18.03 3.70
CA THR A 346 -10.64 16.85 4.47
C THR A 346 -11.88 16.09 4.93
N MET A 347 -11.95 14.79 4.63
CA MET A 347 -13.05 13.94 5.08
C MET A 347 -13.11 13.92 6.61
N THR A 348 -14.31 14.10 7.18
CA THR A 348 -14.53 14.07 8.64
C THR A 348 -14.27 12.67 9.19
N SER A 349 -13.92 12.55 10.47
CA SER A 349 -13.66 11.24 11.10
C SER A 349 -14.86 10.28 11.02
N GLN A 350 -16.09 10.80 11.12
CA GLN A 350 -17.30 10.00 10.97
C GLN A 350 -17.46 9.45 9.55
N ALA A 351 -17.24 10.28 8.53
CA ALA A 351 -17.34 9.84 7.14
C ALA A 351 -16.17 8.92 6.76
N LEU A 352 -14.96 9.19 7.27
CA LEU A 352 -13.79 8.35 7.08
C LEU A 352 -14.01 6.95 7.63
N ALA A 353 -14.58 6.82 8.84
CA ALA A 353 -14.91 5.52 9.43
C ALA A 353 -15.90 4.71 8.58
N ALA A 354 -16.85 5.38 7.93
CA ALA A 354 -17.74 4.73 6.96
C ALA A 354 -17.02 4.38 5.64
N ALA A 355 -16.09 5.23 5.20
CA ALA A 355 -15.33 5.02 3.99
C ALA A 355 -14.37 3.81 4.07
N ARG A 356 -13.93 3.44 5.28
CA ARG A 356 -13.14 2.23 5.54
C ARG A 356 -13.85 0.94 5.13
N SER A 357 -15.18 0.91 5.15
CA SER A 357 -15.98 -0.28 4.87
C SER A 357 -16.89 -0.10 3.65
N LEU A 358 -16.46 0.70 2.67
CA LEU A 358 -17.19 0.86 1.41
C LEU A 358 -17.39 -0.50 0.74
N ALA A 359 -18.65 -0.87 0.52
CA ALA A 359 -19.03 -2.05 -0.25
C ALA A 359 -18.98 -1.83 -1.77
N THR A 360 -18.79 -0.58 -2.20
CA THR A 360 -18.66 -0.21 -3.61
C THR A 360 -17.67 0.94 -3.70
N PRO A 361 -16.69 0.86 -4.61
CA PRO A 361 -15.77 1.96 -4.85
C PRO A 361 -16.49 3.27 -5.18
N MET A 362 -15.91 4.40 -4.77
CA MET A 362 -16.51 5.72 -4.91
C MET A 362 -15.52 6.69 -5.56
N GLN A 363 -15.99 7.57 -6.45
CA GLN A 363 -15.30 8.79 -6.84
C GLN A 363 -15.81 9.96 -5.99
N TYR A 364 -14.90 10.80 -5.52
CA TYR A 364 -15.18 12.07 -4.86
C TYR A 364 -14.60 13.21 -5.70
N THR A 365 -15.35 14.28 -5.90
CA THR A 365 -14.89 15.45 -6.65
C THR A 365 -15.09 16.70 -5.82
N LEU A 366 -13.99 17.39 -5.52
CA LEU A 366 -14.00 18.73 -4.96
C LEU A 366 -14.20 19.72 -6.10
N LEU A 367 -15.33 20.42 -6.09
CA LEU A 367 -15.60 21.59 -6.92
C LEU A 367 -15.27 22.84 -6.12
N ILE A 368 -14.43 23.71 -6.69
CA ILE A 368 -14.18 25.05 -6.19
C ILE A 368 -14.69 26.04 -7.24
N GLY A 369 -15.88 26.58 -7.03
CA GLY A 369 -16.43 27.65 -7.85
C GLY A 369 -15.68 28.97 -7.64
N GLY A 370 -15.75 29.85 -8.63
CA GLY A 370 -15.11 31.15 -8.57
C GLY A 370 -15.36 31.98 -9.82
N LYS A 371 -14.52 32.99 -10.03
CA LYS A 371 -14.61 33.87 -11.19
C LYS A 371 -13.25 34.35 -11.66
N ALA A 372 -13.13 34.57 -12.96
CA ALA A 372 -12.01 35.30 -13.53
C ALA A 372 -11.99 36.75 -13.02
N ASN A 373 -10.83 37.26 -12.63
CA ASN A 373 -10.66 38.62 -12.10
C ASN A 373 -9.32 39.25 -12.53
N TYR A 374 -9.16 39.47 -13.83
CA TYR A 374 -7.97 40.09 -14.42
C TYR A 374 -7.89 41.59 -14.16
N ALA A 375 -9.04 42.27 -14.11
CA ALA A 375 -9.10 43.74 -14.14
C ALA A 375 -8.81 44.38 -12.77
N ASN A 376 -9.21 43.75 -11.67
CA ASN A 376 -9.07 44.34 -10.33
C ASN A 376 -7.81 43.88 -9.58
N GLY A 377 -7.09 42.87 -10.08
CA GLY A 377 -5.93 42.25 -9.40
C GLY A 377 -4.54 42.61 -9.95
N LYS A 378 -4.41 43.56 -10.89
CA LYS A 378 -3.20 43.77 -11.73
C LYS A 378 -2.85 42.60 -12.66
N GLY A 379 -3.64 41.52 -12.67
CA GLY A 379 -3.47 40.34 -13.52
C GLY A 379 -3.44 40.65 -15.02
N ALA A 380 -4.14 41.68 -15.48
CA ALA A 380 -4.11 42.13 -16.86
C ALA A 380 -2.70 42.44 -17.40
N ALA A 381 -1.75 42.85 -16.55
CA ALA A 381 -0.37 43.05 -16.95
C ALA A 381 0.38 41.71 -17.13
N GLN A 382 0.20 40.77 -16.21
CA GLN A 382 0.78 39.43 -16.29
C GLN A 382 0.21 38.64 -17.49
N VAL A 383 -1.12 38.70 -17.70
CA VAL A 383 -1.79 38.10 -18.87
C VAL A 383 -1.20 38.61 -20.19
N ARG A 384 -0.90 39.92 -20.28
CA ARG A 384 -0.24 40.48 -21.48
C ARG A 384 1.18 39.96 -21.64
N ALA A 385 1.95 39.90 -20.55
CA ALA A 385 3.31 39.36 -20.56
C ALA A 385 3.33 37.88 -21.00
N ASP A 386 2.43 37.05 -20.47
CA ASP A 386 2.30 35.64 -20.82
C ASP A 386 1.86 35.44 -22.28
N ALA A 387 1.04 36.35 -22.80
CA ALA A 387 0.66 36.41 -24.21
C ALA A 387 1.75 37.01 -25.13
N GLY A 388 2.91 37.39 -24.58
CA GLY A 388 4.03 37.98 -25.32
C GLY A 388 3.76 39.38 -25.87
N LYS A 389 2.92 40.17 -25.18
CA LYS A 389 2.48 41.51 -25.60
C LYS A 389 2.97 42.64 -24.71
#